data_AF-A0A0G1ZG22-F1
#
_entry.id   AF-A0A0G1ZG22-F1
#
_cell.length_a   1.000
_cell.length_b   1.000
_cell.length_c   1.000
_cell.angle_alpha   90.00
_cell.angle_beta   90.00
_cell.angle_gamma   90.00
#
_symmetry.space_group_name_H-M   'P 1'
#
loop_
_entity.id
_entity.type
_entity.pdbx_description
1 polymer ?
#
loop_
_entity_poly.entity_id
_entity_poly.type
_entity_poly.pdbx_seq_one_letter_code
_entity_poly.pdbx_strand_id
1 'polypeptide(L)'
;MKKSSFHILRVGLAITFLWIGILIFKNPEAWGGYLEPWAVGLLPIPLSEAMIGTAIIDIIIGALLLTDTLIWLAALAGLCLR
;
A
#
# COMPACT_ATOMS: atom_id res chain seq x y z
N MET A 1 3.84 -3.25 -22.68
CA MET A 1 5.28 -3.59 -22.70
C MET A 1 5.44 -5.09 -22.53
N LYS A 2 5.95 -5.80 -23.55
CA LYS A 2 6.06 -7.27 -23.59
C LYS A 2 7.38 -7.75 -22.99
N LYS A 3 7.46 -7.99 -21.68
CA LYS A 3 8.56 -8.78 -21.06
C LYS A 3 8.03 -9.50 -19.82
N SER A 4 8.22 -10.83 -19.73
CA SER A 4 7.83 -11.64 -18.55
C SER A 4 8.36 -11.09 -17.23
N SER A 5 9.50 -10.38 -17.25
CA SER A 5 10.04 -9.67 -16.09
C SER A 5 9.06 -8.68 -15.48
N PHE A 6 8.22 -8.01 -16.29
CA PHE A 6 7.22 -7.07 -15.79
C PHE A 6 6.09 -7.79 -15.06
N HIS A 7 5.64 -8.94 -15.56
CA HIS A 7 4.63 -9.74 -14.88
C HIS A 7 5.16 -10.34 -13.56
N ILE A 8 6.42 -10.79 -13.53
CA ILE A 8 7.06 -11.27 -12.31
C ILE A 8 7.15 -10.16 -11.27
N LEU A 9 7.62 -8.97 -11.67
CA LEU A 9 7.71 -7.81 -10.78
C LEU A 9 6.33 -7.38 -10.28
N ARG A 10 5.33 -7.33 -11.16
CA ARG A 10 3.95 -6.95 -10.82
C ARG A 10 3.35 -7.91 -9.79
N VAL A 11 3.45 -9.21 -10.03
CA VAL A 11 2.92 -10.23 -9.12
C VAL A 11 3.67 -10.22 -7.79
N GLY A 12 5.00 -10.10 -7.81
CA GLY A 12 5.79 -9.96 -6.59
C GLY A 12 5.37 -8.74 -5.76
N LEU A 13 5.22 -7.58 -6.41
CA LEU A 13 4.76 -6.35 -5.77
C LEU A 13 3.34 -6.49 -5.22
N ALA A 14 2.43 -7.10 -5.99
CA ALA A 14 1.05 -7.36 -5.59
C ALA A 14 0.98 -8.18 -4.29
N ILE A 15 1.75 -9.27 -4.23
CA ILE A 15 1.81 -10.14 -3.05
C ILE A 15 2.36 -9.38 -1.84
N THR A 16 3.41 -8.57 -2.02
CA THR A 16 3.96 -7.76 -0.93
C THR A 16 2.92 -6.80 -0.37
N PHE A 17 2.20 -6.06 -1.21
CA PHE A 17 1.14 -5.14 -0.77
C PHE A 17 0.01 -5.85 -0.03
N LEU A 18 -0.48 -6.98 -0.57
CA LEU A 18 -1.50 -7.79 0.11
C LEU A 18 -1.01 -8.27 1.48
N TRP A 19 0.21 -8.78 1.54
CA TRP A 19 0.76 -9.33 2.77
C TRP A 19 0.98 -8.26 3.84
N ILE A 20 1.59 -7.13 3.46
CA ILE A 20 1.80 -5.99 4.35
C ILE A 20 0.47 -5.44 4.84
N GLY A 21 -0.52 -5.26 3.96
CA GLY A 21 -1.86 -4.81 4.35
C GLY A 21 -2.51 -5.74 5.39
N ILE A 22 -2.43 -7.07 5.21
CA ILE A 22 -2.92 -8.03 6.21
C ILE A 22 -2.15 -7.91 7.53
N LEU A 23 -0.83 -7.71 7.49
CA LEU A 23 -0.02 -7.55 8.70
C LEU A 23 -0.33 -6.26 9.46
N ILE A 24 -0.55 -5.14 8.76
CA ILE A 24 -0.96 -3.88 9.36
C ILE A 24 -2.33 -4.05 10.01
N PHE A 25 -3.28 -4.72 9.34
CA PHE A 25 -4.61 -4.97 9.87
C PHE A 25 -4.59 -5.82 11.15
N LYS A 26 -3.65 -6.78 11.25
CA LYS A 26 -3.51 -7.64 12.43
C LYS A 26 -2.97 -6.91 13.66
N ASN A 27 -2.17 -5.86 13.50
CA ASN A 27 -1.59 -5.14 14.64
C ASN A 27 -1.30 -3.67 14.30
N PRO A 28 -2.34 -2.84 14.09
CA PRO A 28 -2.18 -1.48 13.59
C PRO A 28 -1.38 -0.57 14.53
N GLU A 29 -1.44 -0.82 15.84
CA GLU A 29 -0.69 -0.05 16.85
C GLU A 29 0.82 -0.27 16.74
N ALA A 30 1.27 -1.51 16.54
CA ALA A 30 2.69 -1.82 16.36
C ALA A 30 3.25 -1.16 15.09
N TRP A 31 2.46 -1.14 14.02
CA TRP A 31 2.84 -0.47 12.77
C TRP A 31 2.83 1.05 12.90
N GLY A 32 1.85 1.61 13.63
CA GLY A 32 1.82 3.02 13.96
C GLY A 32 3.01 3.47 14.83
N GLY A 33 3.59 2.56 15.62
CA GLY A 33 4.80 2.81 16.40
C GLY A 33 6.06 3.09 15.57
N TYR A 34 6.06 2.79 14.26
CA TYR A 34 7.13 3.17 13.34
C TYR A 34 7.02 4.62 12.84
N LEU A 35 5.90 5.30 13.07
CA LEU A 35 5.74 6.71 12.71
C LEU A 35 6.50 7.60 13.69
N GLU A 36 7.30 8.50 13.12
CA GLU A 36 7.95 9.54 13.90
C GLU A 36 6.91 10.43 14.63
N PRO A 37 7.19 10.92 15.85
CA PRO A 37 6.20 11.65 16.66
C PRO A 37 5.63 12.90 15.95
N TRP A 38 6.44 13.57 15.14
CA TRP A 38 5.99 14.74 14.36
C TRP A 38 4.96 14.37 13.29
N ALA A 39 5.04 13.16 12.72
CA ALA A 39 4.12 12.68 11.70
C ALA A 39 2.78 12.27 12.33
N VAL A 40 2.80 11.73 13.55
CA VAL A 40 1.58 11.44 14.32
C VAL A 40 0.79 12.72 14.60
N GLY A 41 1.48 13.83 14.89
CA GLY A 41 0.84 15.14 15.13
C GLY A 41 0.14 15.76 13.92
N LEU A 42 0.39 15.25 12.70
CA LEU A 42 -0.26 15.68 11.46
C LEU A 42 -1.52 14.87 11.14
N LEU A 43 -1.76 13.75 11.84
CA LEU A 43 -2.92 12.91 11.56
C LEU A 43 -4.19 13.58 12.10
N PRO A 44 -5.20 13.85 11.25
CA PRO A 44 -6.49 14.38 11.69
C PRO A 44 -7.37 13.33 12.39
N ILE A 45 -6.91 12.07 12.42
CA ILE A 45 -7.61 10.89 12.94
C ILE A 45 -6.67 10.09 13.86
N PRO A 46 -7.20 9.21 14.73
CA PRO A 46 -6.38 8.34 15.56
C PRO A 46 -5.39 7.51 14.74
N LEU A 47 -4.19 7.31 15.29
CA LEU A 47 -3.12 6.53 14.67
C LEU A 47 -3.58 5.13 14.20
N SER A 48 -4.36 4.44 15.03
CA SER A 48 -4.89 3.11 14.72
C SER A 48 -5.84 3.13 13.51
N GLU A 49 -6.74 4.13 13.43
CA GLU A 49 -7.65 4.30 12.30
C GLU A 49 -6.89 4.66 11.01
N ALA A 50 -5.88 5.52 11.11
CA ALA A 50 -5.01 5.84 9.98
C ALA A 50 -4.28 4.59 9.45
N MET A 51 -3.76 3.75 10.34
CA MET A 51 -3.09 2.50 9.96
C MET A 51 -4.05 1.48 9.35
N ILE A 52 -5.28 1.37 9.87
CA ILE A 52 -6.32 0.55 9.25
C ILE A 52 -6.66 1.07 7.84
N GLY A 53 -6.75 2.39 7.66
CA GLY A 53 -6.91 3.01 6.35
C GLY A 53 -5.79 2.65 5.38
N THR A 54 -4.54 2.76 5.82
CA THR A 54 -3.36 2.34 5.04
C THR A 54 -3.43 0.85 4.68
N ALA A 55 -3.79 -0.02 5.63
CA ALA A 55 -3.94 -1.45 5.39
C ALA A 55 -4.95 -1.77 4.28
N ILE A 56 -6.10 -1.08 4.30
CA ILE A 56 -7.15 -1.24 3.28
C ILE A 56 -6.62 -0.80 1.90
N ILE A 57 -5.93 0.35 1.84
CA ILE A 57 -5.34 0.85 0.59
C ILE A 57 -4.30 -0.15 0.04
N ASP A 58 -3.42 -0.68 0.89
CA ASP A 58 -2.41 -1.67 0.50
C ASP A 58 -3.06 -2.94 -0.07
N ILE A 59 -4.13 -3.44 0.57
CA ILE A 59 -4.86 -4.61 0.08
C ILE A 59 -5.51 -4.32 -1.27
N ILE A 60 -6.13 -3.14 -1.44
CA ILE A 60 -6.76 -2.73 -2.70
C ILE A 60 -5.70 -2.65 -3.81
N ILE A 61 -4.56 -1.98 -3.55
CA ILE A 61 -3.46 -1.87 -4.52
C ILE A 61 -2.92 -3.26 -4.89
N GLY A 62 -2.71 -4.12 -3.90
CA GLY A 62 -2.26 -5.49 -4.12
C GLY A 62 -3.23 -6.29 -5.00
N ALA A 63 -4.53 -6.20 -4.75
CA ALA A 63 -5.55 -6.87 -5.56
C ALA A 63 -5.63 -6.33 -7.00
N LEU A 64 -5.51 -5.01 -7.17
CA LEU A 64 -5.47 -4.37 -8.49
C LEU A 64 -4.23 -4.80 -9.30
N LEU A 65 -3.06 -4.83 -8.66
CA LEU A 65 -1.82 -5.30 -9.30
C LEU A 65 -1.91 -6.78 -9.73
N LEU A 66 -2.59 -7.62 -8.96
CA LEU A 66 -2.79 -9.04 -9.28
C LEU A 66 -3.73 -9.24 -10.48
N THR A 67 -4.83 -8.50 -10.51
CA THR A 67 -5.88 -8.62 -11.54
C THR A 67 -5.52 -7.91 -12.86
N ASP A 68 -4.39 -7.20 -12.91
CA ASP A 68 -3.95 -6.41 -14.07
C ASP A 68 -4.96 -5.32 -14.48
N THR A 69 -5.88 -4.99 -13.57
CA THR A 69 -6.87 -3.93 -13.77
C THR A 69 -6.35 -2.64 -13.17
N LEU A 70 -6.51 -1.52 -13.88
CA LEU A 70 -6.18 -0.16 -13.38
C LEU A 70 -4.69 0.14 -13.07
N ILE A 71 -3.73 -0.57 -13.68
CA ILE A 71 -2.27 -0.25 -13.57
C ILE A 71 -1.96 1.23 -13.90
N TRP A 72 -2.81 1.86 -14.73
CA TRP A 72 -2.69 3.26 -15.13
C TRP A 72 -2.91 4.24 -13.96
N LEU A 73 -3.69 3.88 -12.93
CA LEU A 73 -3.82 4.70 -11.71
C LEU A 73 -2.55 4.67 -10.85
N ALA A 74 -1.88 3.52 -10.75
CA ALA A 74 -0.56 3.43 -10.11
C ALA A 74 0.49 4.22 -10.89
N ALA A 75 0.40 4.24 -12.23
CA ALA A 75 1.25 5.08 -13.07
C ALA A 75 0.96 6.58 -12.88
N LEU A 76 -0.30 6.99 -12.69
CA LEU A 76 -0.69 8.37 -12.37
C LEU A 76 -0.14 8.82 -11.02
N ALA A 77 -0.20 7.98 -9.99
CA ALA A 77 0.42 8.28 -8.69
C ALA A 77 1.93 8.50 -8.80
N GLY A 78 2.62 7.71 -9.63
CA GLY A 78 4.04 7.90 -9.94
C GLY A 78 4.34 9.13 -10.81
N LEU A 79 3.42 9.55 -11.68
CA LEU A 79 3.56 10.75 -12.51
C LEU A 79 3.36 12.03 -11.69
N CYS A 80 2.48 12.00 -10.69
CA CYS A 80 2.19 13.15 -9.81
C CYS A 80 3.29 13.42 -8.77
N LEU A 81 4.23 12.46 -8.60
CA LEU A 81 5.38 12.56 -7.70
C LEU A 81 6.67 13.04 -8.40
N ARG A 82 6.56 13.58 -9.62
CA ARG A 82 7.68 14.12 -10.41
C ARG A 82 7.46 15.58 -10.75
#